data_AF-A0A7S0KVX9-F1
#
_entry.id   AF-A0A7S0KVX9-F1
#
_cell.length_a   1.000
_cell.length_b   1.000
_cell.length_c   1.000
_cell.angle_alpha   90.00
_cell.angle_beta   90.00
_cell.angle_gamma   90.00
#
_symmetry.space_group_name_H-M   'P 1'
#
loop_
_entity.id
_entity.type
_entity.pdbx_description
1 polymer ?
#
loop_
_entity_poly.entity_id
_entity_poly.type
_entity_poly.pdbx_seq_one_letter_code
_entity_poly.pdbx_strand_id
1 'polypeptide(L)'
;MNSGKSQLVKILKDISDALSRVGQGEDGGEINDLPRKLITATLLKHKEKEVRLYAALCLSDVLRIFAPEDPYQDDLVLKGVYVAFLDALAHLPGPR
;
A
#
# COMPACT_ATOMS: atom_id res chain seq x y z
N MET A 1 -15.35 -22.39 2.18
CA MET A 1 -14.24 -21.94 1.29
C MET A 1 -13.85 -20.52 1.68
N ASN A 2 -12.92 -20.36 2.63
CA ASN A 2 -12.48 -19.04 3.13
C ASN A 2 -10.94 -18.89 3.20
N SER A 3 -10.19 -19.86 2.64
CA SER A 3 -8.72 -19.94 2.83
C SER A 3 -7.96 -18.85 2.08
N GLY A 4 -8.29 -18.57 0.81
CA GLY A 4 -7.55 -17.60 0.00
C GLY A 4 -7.64 -16.14 0.50
N LYS A 5 -8.73 -15.79 1.22
CA LYS A 5 -8.95 -14.43 1.73
C LYS A 5 -8.02 -14.09 2.89
N SER A 6 -7.98 -14.97 3.90
CA SER A 6 -7.10 -14.80 5.06
C SER A 6 -5.64 -14.85 4.63
N GLN A 7 -5.31 -15.65 3.61
CA GLN A 7 -3.98 -15.70 3.03
C GLN A 7 -3.56 -14.37 2.39
N LEU A 8 -4.41 -13.76 1.56
CA LEU A 8 -4.07 -12.46 0.94
C LEU A 8 -3.88 -11.35 1.97
N VAL A 9 -4.79 -11.25 2.95
CA VAL A 9 -4.67 -10.26 4.03
C VAL A 9 -3.39 -10.49 4.83
N LYS A 10 -3.05 -11.75 5.14
CA LYS A 10 -1.81 -12.08 5.84
C LYS A 10 -0.57 -11.65 5.05
N ILE A 11 -0.54 -11.93 3.74
CA ILE A 11 0.55 -11.52 2.86
C ILE A 11 0.70 -9.99 2.87
N LEU A 12 -0.40 -9.24 2.76
CA LEU A 12 -0.36 -7.78 2.76
C LEU A 12 0.08 -7.21 4.12
N LYS A 13 -0.28 -7.85 5.24
CA LYS A 13 0.24 -7.53 6.57
C LYS A 13 1.75 -7.71 6.65
N ASP A 14 2.23 -8.90 6.25
CA ASP A 14 3.65 -9.24 6.29
C ASP A 14 4.48 -8.27 5.42
N ILE A 15 3.94 -7.86 4.25
CA ILE A 15 4.55 -6.86 3.38
C ILE A 15 4.54 -5.47 4.03
N SER A 16 3.41 -5.02 4.58
CA SER A 16 3.32 -3.72 5.25
C SER A 16 4.31 -3.63 6.42
N ASP A 17 4.41 -4.69 7.22
CA ASP A 17 5.36 -4.76 8.33
C ASP A 17 6.80 -4.69 7.81
N ALA A 18 7.13 -5.40 6.73
CA ALA A 18 8.45 -5.35 6.12
C ALA A 18 8.80 -3.95 5.59
N LEU A 19 7.89 -3.32 4.83
CA LEU A 19 8.09 -1.99 4.27
C LEU A 19 8.23 -0.92 5.34
N SER A 20 7.50 -1.02 6.46
CA SER A 20 7.59 -0.07 7.58
C SER A 20 8.99 0.03 8.20
N ARG A 21 9.82 -1.01 8.03
CA ARG A 21 11.19 -1.10 8.57
C ARG A 21 12.26 -0.60 7.60
N VAL A 22 11.91 -0.31 6.34
CA VAL A 22 12.86 0.18 5.33
C VAL A 22 13.10 1.67 5.54
N GLY A 23 14.38 2.07 5.65
CA GLY A 23 14.79 3.48 5.78
C GLY A 23 14.64 4.28 4.48
N GLN A 24 14.69 5.61 4.59
CA GLN A 24 14.86 6.51 3.44
C GLN A 24 16.34 6.56 3.05
N GLY A 25 16.68 6.43 1.76
CA GLY A 25 18.06 6.60 1.27
C GLY A 25 19.02 5.44 1.57
N GLU A 26 18.61 4.41 2.31
CA GLU A 26 19.19 3.08 2.11
C GLU A 26 18.77 2.67 0.70
N ASP A 27 19.70 2.44 -0.23
CA ASP A 27 19.43 1.89 -1.57
C ASP A 27 18.29 0.90 -1.42
N GLY A 28 17.10 1.23 -1.92
CA GLY A 28 15.85 0.52 -1.63
C GLY A 28 15.85 -0.90 -2.19
N GLY A 29 16.79 -1.74 -1.77
CA GLY A 29 17.68 -2.55 -2.60
C GLY A 29 16.98 -3.36 -3.68
N GLU A 30 16.91 -4.69 -3.51
CA GLU A 30 16.08 -5.57 -4.35
C GLU A 30 14.58 -5.19 -4.36
N ILE A 31 14.20 -4.21 -3.54
CA ILE A 31 12.84 -3.71 -3.40
C ILE A 31 12.49 -2.76 -4.55
N ASN A 32 13.40 -2.19 -5.36
CA ASN A 32 13.06 -1.23 -6.42
C ASN A 32 11.86 -1.60 -7.34
N ASP A 33 11.60 -2.89 -7.53
CA ASP A 33 10.51 -3.41 -8.35
C ASP A 33 9.20 -3.71 -7.59
N LEU A 34 9.28 -4.03 -6.30
CA LEU A 34 8.15 -4.53 -5.50
C LEU A 34 7.08 -3.44 -5.23
N PRO A 35 7.44 -2.20 -4.84
CA PRO A 35 6.60 -1.02 -4.68
C PRO A 35 5.74 -0.70 -5.90
N ARG A 36 6.30 -0.81 -7.10
CA ARG A 36 5.59 -0.56 -8.36
C ARG A 36 4.62 -1.69 -8.70
N LYS A 37 4.92 -2.93 -8.31
CA LYS A 37 4.05 -4.10 -8.51
C LYS A 37 2.92 -4.20 -7.49
N LEU A 38 3.04 -3.55 -6.33
CA LEU A 38 1.99 -3.50 -5.30
C LEU A 38 0.78 -2.67 -5.74
N ILE A 39 0.94 -1.71 -6.66
CA ILE A 39 -0.18 -1.00 -7.27
C ILE A 39 -0.80 -1.86 -8.35
N THR A 40 -1.84 -2.60 -7.97
CA THR A 40 -2.81 -3.07 -8.96
C THR A 40 -4.15 -2.43 -8.67
N ALA A 41 -4.82 -1.95 -9.73
CA ALA A 41 -6.20 -1.48 -9.63
C ALA A 41 -7.12 -2.53 -8.97
N THR A 42 -6.78 -3.80 -9.10
CA THR A 42 -7.45 -4.94 -8.46
C THR A 42 -7.36 -4.92 -6.94
N LEU A 43 -6.20 -4.62 -6.35
CA LEU A 43 -6.04 -4.53 -4.89
C LEU A 43 -6.76 -3.30 -4.33
N LEU A 44 -6.65 -2.15 -5.00
CA LEU A 44 -7.27 -0.89 -4.55
C LEU A 44 -8.80 -0.89 -4.66
N LYS A 45 -9.36 -1.68 -5.59
CA LYS A 45 -10.82 -1.83 -5.76
C LYS A 45 -11.33 -3.15 -5.17
N HIS A 46 -10.53 -3.83 -4.36
CA HIS A 46 -10.90 -5.13 -3.82
C HIS A 46 -12.14 -5.02 -2.92
N LYS A 47 -13.06 -5.98 -3.01
CA LYS A 47 -14.34 -5.96 -2.26
C LYS A 47 -14.16 -5.94 -0.74
N GLU A 48 -13.13 -6.64 -0.26
CA GLU A 48 -12.83 -6.76 1.17
C GLU A 48 -12.09 -5.52 1.66
N LYS A 49 -12.63 -4.88 2.71
CA LYS A 49 -12.09 -3.62 3.23
C LYS A 49 -10.68 -3.76 3.79
N GLU A 50 -10.41 -4.84 4.50
CA GLU A 50 -9.09 -5.10 5.11
C GLU A 50 -7.98 -5.23 4.04
N VAL A 51 -8.31 -5.81 2.88
CA VAL A 51 -7.37 -5.88 1.73
C VAL A 51 -7.04 -4.48 1.23
N ARG A 52 -8.05 -3.61 1.07
CA ARG A 52 -7.84 -2.22 0.63
C ARG A 52 -7.03 -1.43 1.67
N LEU A 53 -7.29 -1.63 2.96
CA LEU A 53 -6.56 -0.99 4.04
C LEU A 53 -5.06 -1.34 4.02
N TYR A 54 -4.70 -2.63 3.96
CA TYR A 54 -3.29 -3.01 3.94
C TYR A 54 -2.61 -2.65 2.62
N ALA A 55 -3.33 -2.65 1.49
CA ALA A 55 -2.80 -2.11 0.24
C ALA A 55 -2.49 -0.61 0.36
N ALA A 56 -3.36 0.18 1.00
CA ALA A 56 -3.12 1.59 1.28
C ALA A 56 -1.94 1.81 2.24
N LEU A 57 -1.76 0.97 3.27
CA LEU A 57 -0.58 1.05 4.15
C LEU A 57 0.72 0.78 3.40
N CYS A 58 0.77 -0.28 2.57
CA CYS A 58 1.93 -0.57 1.73
C CYS A 58 2.26 0.61 0.81
N LEU A 59 1.24 1.24 0.20
CA LEU A 59 1.42 2.42 -0.65
C LEU A 59 2.01 3.62 0.09
N SER A 60 1.56 3.85 1.33
CA SER A 60 2.10 4.91 2.16
C SER A 60 3.58 4.70 2.46
N ASP A 61 3.99 3.47 2.76
CA ASP A 61 5.40 3.15 2.98
C ASP A 61 6.24 3.30 1.72
N VAL A 62 5.70 2.93 0.56
CA VAL A 62 6.37 3.17 -0.72
C VAL A 62 6.65 4.65 -0.92
N LEU A 63 5.64 5.51 -0.79
CA LEU A 63 5.84 6.97 -0.91
C LEU A 63 6.89 7.46 0.09
N ARG A 64 6.87 6.93 1.33
CA ARG A 64 7.86 7.28 2.35
C ARG A 64 9.28 6.85 1.94
N ILE A 65 9.48 5.63 1.46
CA ILE A 65 10.79 5.05 1.14
C ILE A 65 11.48 5.79 -0.02
N PHE A 66 10.72 6.12 -1.07
CA PHE A 66 11.29 6.78 -2.26
C PHE A 66 11.37 8.30 -2.14
N ALA A 67 10.75 8.90 -1.12
CA ALA A 67 10.87 10.34 -0.90
C ALA A 67 12.35 10.76 -0.73
N PRO A 68 12.76 11.90 -1.30
CA PRO A 68 11.93 12.94 -1.92
C PRO A 68 11.49 12.68 -3.37
N GLU A 69 12.01 11.64 -4.03
CA GLU A 69 11.65 11.30 -5.40
C GLU A 69 10.24 10.69 -5.47
N ASP A 70 9.44 11.10 -6.46
CA ASP A 70 8.12 10.51 -6.68
C ASP A 70 8.25 9.14 -7.37
N PRO A 71 7.82 8.03 -6.74
CA PRO A 71 7.86 6.71 -7.37
C PRO A 71 6.82 6.55 -8.49
N TYR A 72 5.84 7.47 -8.61
CA TYR A 72 4.72 7.40 -9.55
C TYR A 72 4.66 8.64 -10.45
N GLN A 73 5.19 8.54 -11.68
CA GLN A 73 5.22 9.69 -12.61
C GLN A 73 3.90 9.94 -13.37
N ASP A 74 2.87 9.12 -13.16
CA ASP A 74 1.57 9.23 -13.84
C ASP A 74 0.51 9.83 -12.90
N ASP A 75 -0.04 10.99 -13.26
CA ASP A 75 -1.04 11.71 -12.47
C ASP A 75 -2.30 10.89 -12.16
N LEU A 76 -2.73 10.00 -13.07
CA LEU A 76 -3.88 9.13 -12.85
C LEU A 76 -3.57 8.05 -11.81
N VAL A 77 -2.34 7.53 -11.85
CA VAL A 77 -1.85 6.57 -10.83
C VAL A 77 -1.80 7.26 -9.47
N LEU A 78 -1.20 8.45 -9.39
CA LEU A 78 -1.08 9.21 -8.16
C LEU A 78 -2.46 9.56 -7.56
N LYS A 79 -3.42 9.98 -8.40
CA LYS A 79 -4.81 10.18 -7.99
C LYS A 79 -5.42 8.91 -7.40
N GLY A 80 -5.17 7.75 -8.01
CA GLY A 80 -5.62 6.45 -7.51
C GLY A 80 -5.08 6.13 -6.12
N VAL A 81 -3.81 6.45 -5.87
CA VAL A 81 -3.15 6.29 -4.56
C VAL A 81 -3.84 7.16 -3.50
N TYR A 82 -4.05 8.45 -3.77
CA TYR A 82 -4.73 9.35 -2.83
C TYR A 82 -6.18 8.94 -2.56
N VAL A 83 -6.92 8.47 -3.58
CA VAL A 83 -8.27 7.93 -3.38
C VAL A 83 -8.25 6.71 -2.45
N ALA A 84 -7.25 5.83 -2.58
CA ALA A 84 -7.10 4.68 -1.69
C ALA A 84 -6.82 5.12 -0.24
N PHE A 85 -6.01 6.15 -0.02
CA PHE A 85 -5.80 6.71 1.32
C PHE A 85 -7.08 7.29 1.91
N LEU A 86 -7.85 8.04 1.13
CA LEU A 86 -9.13 8.59 1.57
C LEU A 86 -10.13 7.49 1.94
N ASP A 87 -10.24 6.42 1.14
CA ASP A 87 -11.07 5.25 1.49
C ASP A 87 -10.61 4.62 2.79
N ALA A 88 -9.31 4.38 2.96
CA ALA A 88 -8.77 3.78 4.19
C ALA A 88 -9.04 4.65 5.43
N LEU A 89 -8.79 5.96 5.34
CA LEU A 89 -8.99 6.92 6.44
C LEU A 89 -10.47 7.12 6.80
N ALA A 90 -11.38 7.05 5.83
CA ALA A 90 -12.83 7.17 6.08
C ALA A 90 -13.39 6.09 7.00
N HIS A 91 -12.66 5.00 7.20
CA HIS A 91 -13.04 3.90 8.09
C HIS A 91 -12.39 3.98 9.48
N LEU A 92 -11.52 4.98 9.74
CA LEU A 92 -11.01 5.19 11.07
C LEU A 92 -12.14 5.68 11.97
N PRO A 93 -12.28 5.12 13.18
CA PRO A 93 -13.23 5.66 14.15
C PRO A 93 -12.86 7.12 14.40
N GLY A 94 -13.87 8.00 14.37
CA GLY A 94 -13.68 9.41 14.70
C GLY A 94 -13.03 9.60 16.09
N PRO A 95 -12.49 10.79 16.37
CA PRO A 95 -11.86 11.07 17.66
C PRO A 95 -12.83 10.69 18.79
N ARG A 96 -12.34 9.84 19.70
CA ARG A 96 -13.05 9.51 20.94
C ARG A 96 -12.93 10.66 21.93
#